data_AF-A0A0F2J7B9-F1
#
_entry.id   AF-A0A0F2J7B9-F1
#
_cell.length_a   1.000
_cell.length_b   1.000
_cell.length_c   1.000
_cell.angle_alpha   90.00
_cell.angle_beta   90.00
_cell.angle_gamma   90.00
#
_symmetry.space_group_name_H-M   'P 1'
#
loop_
_entity.id
_entity.type
_entity.pdbx_description
1 polymer ?
#
loop_
_entity_poly.entity_id
_entity_poly.type
_entity_poly.pdbx_seq_one_letter_code
_entity_poly.pdbx_strand_id
1 'polypeptide(L)' 'MRLFLRGVSCVGKTTIGKQLAQEIGFKFFDLDYEVEIYYAKPIEFLQKEFFTMAAFRQKAALVL' A
#
# COMPACT_ATOMS: atom_id res chain seq x y z
N MET A 1 -17.80 -4.03 1.23
CA MET A 1 -16.94 -5.06 0.60
C MET A 1 -15.56 -4.45 0.38
N ARG A 2 -14.47 -5.20 0.56
CA ARG A 2 -13.08 -4.75 0.28
C ARG A 2 -12.46 -5.67 -0.78
N LEU A 3 -11.79 -5.08 -1.76
CA LEU A 3 -11.08 -5.79 -2.82
C LEU A 3 -9.58 -5.52 -2.67
N PHE A 4 -8.79 -6.58 -2.62
CA PHE A 4 -7.34 -6.48 -2.48
C PHE A 4 -6.65 -6.89 -3.76
N LEU A 5 -5.88 -5.97 -4.36
CA LEU A 5 -5.05 -6.24 -5.52
C LEU A 5 -3.62 -6.54 -5.06
N ARG A 6 -3.14 -7.76 -5.31
CA ARG A 6 -1.78 -8.20 -4.97
C ARG A 6 -0.98 -8.55 -6.22
N GLY A 7 0.32 -8.33 -6.14
CA GLY A 7 1.28 -8.62 -7.21
C GLY A 7 2.60 -7.88 -6.95
N VAL A 8 3.66 -8.25 -7.67
CA VAL A 8 4.98 -7.60 -7.53
C VAL A 8 4.94 -6.14 -7.97
N SER A 9 5.94 -5.35 -7.60
CA SER A 9 6.01 -3.94 -8.01
C SER A 9 6.03 -3.82 -9.55
N CYS A 10 5.55 -2.68 -10.07
CA CYS A 10 5.55 -2.33 -11.49
C CYS A 10 4.71 -3.21 -12.46
N VAL A 11 3.86 -4.13 -11.99
CA VAL A 11 2.93 -4.89 -12.87
C VAL A 11 1.64 -4.16 -13.25
N GLY A 12 1.53 -2.85 -12.94
CA GLY A 12 0.35 -2.04 -13.29
C GLY A 12 -0.79 -2.04 -12.25
N LYS A 13 -0.56 -2.51 -11.01
CA LYS A 13 -1.57 -2.60 -9.94
C LYS A 13 -2.29 -1.28 -9.66
N THR A 14 -1.55 -0.18 -9.54
CA THR A 14 -2.12 1.15 -9.26
C THR A 14 -3.02 1.61 -10.41
N THR A 15 -2.64 1.34 -11.66
CA THR A 15 -3.45 1.68 -12.84
C THR A 15 -4.75 0.90 -12.86
N ILE A 16 -4.68 -0.44 -12.79
CA ILE A 16 -5.88 -1.27 -12.85
C ILE A 16 -6.77 -1.08 -11.63
N GLY A 17 -6.19 -0.84 -10.45
CA GLY A 17 -6.97 -0.59 -9.24
C GLY A 17 -7.74 0.71 -9.26
N LYS A 18 -7.17 1.78 -9.82
CA LYS A 18 -7.88 3.06 -10.02
C LYS A 18 -9.04 2.90 -11.00
N GLN A 19 -8.79 2.25 -12.13
CA GLN A 19 -9.82 1.97 -13.14
C GLN A 19 -10.95 1.12 -12.57
N LEU A 20 -10.61 -0.01 -11.95
CA LEU A 20 -11.60 -0.90 -11.31
C LEU A 20 -12.43 -0.16 -10.27
N ALA A 21 -11.81 0.63 -9.39
CA ALA A 21 -12.51 1.37 -8.36
C ALA A 21 -13.52 2.37 -8.95
N GLN A 22 -13.15 3.06 -10.03
CA GLN A 22 -14.07 3.96 -10.74
C GLN A 22 -15.25 3.21 -11.36
N GLU A 23 -15.00 2.07 -12.01
CA GLU A 23 -16.04 1.27 -12.68
C GLU A 23 -17.08 0.70 -11.71
N ILE A 24 -16.66 0.32 -10.50
CA ILE A 24 -17.55 -0.32 -9.51
C ILE A 24 -17.99 0.62 -8.38
N GLY A 25 -17.66 1.91 -8.46
CA GLY A 25 -18.03 2.92 -7.45
C GLY A 25 -17.31 2.77 -6.10
N PHE A 26 -16.09 2.24 -6.09
CA PHE A 26 -15.26 2.08 -4.90
C PHE A 26 -14.27 3.24 -4.76
N LYS A 27 -13.75 3.44 -3.54
CA LYS A 27 -12.58 4.30 -3.32
C LYS A 27 -11.31 3.50 -3.59
N PHE A 28 -10.38 4.08 -4.32
CA PHE A 28 -9.04 3.53 -4.50
C PHE A 28 -8.18 3.84 -3.27
N PHE A 29 -7.36 2.87 -2.85
CA PHE A 29 -6.45 2.95 -1.70
C PHE A 29 -5.14 2.26 -2.07
N ASP A 30 -4.03 3.00 -2.06
CA ASP A 30 -2.70 2.47 -2.33
C ASP A 30 -1.93 2.36 -1.01
N LEU A 31 -1.74 1.13 -0.51
CA LEU A 31 -1.20 0.90 0.82
C LEU A 31 0.19 1.53 1.01
N ASP A 32 1.06 1.48 0.00
CA ASP A 32 2.41 2.01 0.13
C ASP A 32 2.37 3.54 0.29
N TYR A 33 1.56 4.22 -0.53
CA TYR A 33 1.34 5.67 -0.44
C TYR A 33 0.74 6.08 0.91
N GLU A 34 -0.27 5.36 1.38
CA GLU A 34 -0.96 5.67 2.64
C GLU A 34 -0.03 5.47 3.85
N VAL A 35 0.88 4.49 3.79
CA VAL A 35 1.92 4.28 4.81
C VAL A 35 2.88 5.46 4.87
N GLU A 36 3.29 6.00 3.71
CA GLU A 36 4.18 7.18 3.67
C GLU A 36 3.52 8.42 4.25
N ILE A 37 2.25 8.65 3.93
CA ILE A 37 1.47 9.76 4.48
C ILE A 37 1.29 9.59 6.00
N TYR A 38 0.89 8.40 6.46
CA TYR A 38 0.63 8.14 7.88
C TYR A 38 1.88 8.34 8.76
N TYR A 39 3.05 7.88 8.29
CA TYR A 39 4.30 8.01 9.04
C TYR A 39 5.11 9.27 8.65
N ALA A 40 4.61 10.09 7.74
CA ALA A 40 5.30 11.26 7.19
C ALA A 40 6.75 10.96 6.75
N LYS A 41 6.95 9.80 6.11
CA LYS A 41 8.29 9.28 5.80
C LYS A 41 8.24 8.37 4.57
N PRO A 42 9.17 8.49 3.61
CA PRO A 42 9.24 7.57 2.48
C PRO A 42 9.44 6.13 2.94
N ILE A 43 8.78 5.19 2.25
CA ILE A 43 8.68 3.81 2.69
C ILE A 43 10.06 3.13 2.77
N GLU A 44 11.00 3.52 1.90
CA GLU A 44 12.36 2.99 1.88
C GLU A 44 13.15 3.37 3.13
N PHE A 45 12.92 4.57 3.68
CA PHE A 45 13.55 4.96 4.95
C PHE A 45 12.88 4.27 6.12
N LEU A 46 11.56 4.12 6.09
CA LEU A 46 10.82 3.40 7.13
C LEU A 46 11.25 1.93 7.20
N GLN A 47 11.47 1.26 6.06
CA GLN A 47 11.94 -0.12 6.00
C GLN A 47 13.33 -0.30 6.64
N LYS A 48 14.23 0.67 6.47
CA LYS A 48 15.60 0.64 7.04
C LYS A 48 15.63 0.68 8.58
N GLU A 49 14.53 1.07 9.23
CA GLU A 49 14.41 1.04 10.70
C GLU A 49 14.21 -0.38 11.25
N PHE A 50 13.91 -1.36 10.40
CA PHE A 50 13.58 -2.72 10.82
C PHE A 50 14.64 -3.73 10.38
N PHE A 51 14.99 -4.65 11.28
CA PHE A 51 15.89 -5.75 10.98
C PHE A 51 15.25 -6.79 10.03
N THR A 52 13.93 -6.92 10.03
CA THR A 52 13.21 -7.85 9.17
C THR A 52 12.02 -7.18 8.49
N MET A 53 11.72 -7.62 7.27
CA MET A 53 10.52 -7.19 6.55
C MET A 53 9.22 -7.61 7.24
N ALA A 54 9.23 -8.66 8.06
CA ALA A 54 8.08 -9.05 8.85
C ALA A 54 7.73 -7.99 9.91
N ALA A 55 8.73 -7.47 10.62
CA ALA A 55 8.55 -6.39 11.58
C ALA A 55 8.07 -5.09 10.92
N PHE A 56 8.66 -4.73 9.77
CA PHE A 56 8.16 -3.61 8.97
C PHE A 56 6.68 -3.79 8.58
N ARG A 57 6.30 -4.97 8.08
CA ARG A 57 4.91 -5.26 7.68
C ARG A 57 3.92 -5.18 8.86
N GLN A 58 4.32 -5.56 10.08
CA GLN A 58 3.48 -5.39 11.26
C GLN A 58 3.21 -3.91 11.56
N LYS A 59 4.23 -3.04 11.41
CA LYS A 59 4.06 -1.59 11.57
C LYS A 59 3.20 -0.98 10.45
N ALA A 60 3.45 -1.36 9.20
CA ALA A 60 2.67 -0.88 8.05
C ALA A 60 1.20 -1.30 8.12
N ALA A 61 0.89 -2.45 8.73
CA ALA A 61 -0.48 -2.95 8.87
C ALA A 61 -1.40 -2.06 9.72
N LEU A 62 -0.86 -1.11 10.51
CA LEU A 62 -1.66 -0.14 11.27
C LEU A 62 -2.40 0.88 10.39
N VAL A 63 -2.02 0.98 9.12
CA VAL A 63 -2.56 1.95 8.15
C VAL A 63 -3.76 1.37 7.37
N LEU A 64 -3.98 0.05 7.45
CA LEU A 64 -5.03 -0.69 6.72
C LEU A 64 -6.32 -0.88 7.55
#